data_AF-A0A0F9FN13-F1
#
_entry.id   AF-A0A0F9FN13-F1
#
_cell.length_a   1.000
_cell.length_b   1.000
_cell.length_c   1.000
_cell.angle_alpha   90.00
_cell.angle_beta   90.00
_cell.angle_gamma   90.00
#
_symmetry.space_group_name_H-M   'P 1'
#
loop_
_entity.id
_entity.type
_entity.pdbx_description
1 polymer ?
#
loop_
_entity_poly.entity_id
_entity_poly.type
_entity_poly.pdbx_seq_one_letter_code
_entity_poly.pdbx_strand_id
1 'polypeptide(L)'
;MPRKLIPAKIKREFKKITQQLVLDLSQALTIVQESPMFVDCPNCIWDSINKKSSNVFDASFVASTTVFPSTDQSRTISPISFTGGRCPVCIGEGQLFTSKEICIPAMINFFSAANDRQGGFVQMAAGKEGKNSLLVKTLACHYELLLNNEIFMVHNGVKCEKFTPPIVRGLGGIDAITECVMLTVEIGQRTTDKFRTSTDPKDDPRRRIKGPTDLPTLRGTRTGRDS
;
A
#
# COMPACT_ATOMS: atom_id res chain seq x y z
N MET A 1 -35.79 36.93 -5.11
CA MET A 1 -36.09 36.16 -6.34
C MET A 1 -36.49 34.74 -5.95
N PRO A 2 -37.65 34.23 -6.39
CA PRO A 2 -38.03 32.84 -6.10
C PRO A 2 -37.06 31.88 -6.80
N ARG A 3 -36.42 30.99 -6.02
CA ARG A 3 -35.54 29.95 -6.57
C ARG A 3 -36.38 29.05 -7.47
N LYS A 4 -36.08 29.01 -8.78
CA LYS A 4 -36.74 28.08 -9.71
C LYS A 4 -36.54 26.65 -9.19
N LEU A 5 -37.63 25.98 -8.84
CA LEU A 5 -37.64 24.59 -8.42
C LEU A 5 -37.21 23.71 -9.59
N ILE A 6 -36.08 23.02 -9.44
CA ILE A 6 -35.63 22.04 -10.44
C ILE A 6 -36.58 20.83 -10.38
N PRO A 7 -37.18 20.41 -11.51
CA PRO A 7 -38.05 19.24 -11.57
C PRO A 7 -37.38 17.96 -11.04
N ALA A 8 -38.13 17.13 -10.30
CA ALA A 8 -37.61 15.89 -9.72
C ALA A 8 -37.07 14.91 -10.78
N LYS A 9 -37.70 14.86 -11.97
CA LYS A 9 -37.25 14.03 -13.09
C LYS A 9 -35.82 14.38 -13.51
N ILE A 10 -35.53 15.67 -13.68
CA ILE A 10 -34.21 16.16 -14.08
C ILE A 10 -33.15 15.81 -13.03
N LYS A 11 -33.48 15.95 -11.73
CA LYS A 11 -32.54 15.59 -10.66
C LYS A 11 -32.18 14.10 -10.66
N ARG A 12 -33.16 13.22 -10.89
CA ARG A 12 -32.93 11.76 -10.98
C ARG A 12 -32.12 11.38 -12.21
N GLU A 13 -32.42 11.99 -13.34
CA GLU A 13 -31.69 11.77 -14.59
C GLU A 13 -30.25 12.25 -14.48
N PHE A 14 -30.03 13.44 -13.90
CA PHE A 14 -28.71 13.94 -13.56
C PHE A 14 -27.93 12.93 -12.70
N LYS A 15 -28.49 12.49 -11.57
CA LYS A 15 -27.86 11.49 -10.70
C LYS A 15 -27.47 10.23 -11.47
N LYS A 16 -28.38 9.69 -12.27
CA LYS A 16 -28.14 8.46 -13.06
C LYS A 16 -26.97 8.65 -14.04
N ILE A 17 -27.00 9.73 -14.82
CA ILE A 17 -25.96 10.01 -15.83
C ILE A 17 -24.61 10.26 -15.15
N THR A 18 -24.57 11.05 -14.07
CA THR A 18 -23.32 11.34 -13.36
C THR A 18 -22.73 10.09 -12.71
N GLN A 19 -23.56 9.24 -12.08
CA GLN A 19 -23.09 7.99 -11.50
C GLN A 19 -22.58 7.02 -12.55
N GLN A 20 -23.28 6.92 -13.69
CA GLN A 20 -22.82 6.11 -14.81
C GLN A 20 -21.47 6.60 -15.34
N LEU A 21 -21.31 7.91 -15.53
CA LEU A 21 -20.05 8.52 -15.97
C LEU A 21 -18.89 8.20 -15.00
N VAL A 22 -19.14 8.27 -13.68
CA VAL A 22 -18.13 7.92 -12.69
C VAL A 22 -17.73 6.45 -12.81
N LEU A 23 -18.68 5.54 -13.03
CA LEU A 23 -18.40 4.12 -13.19
C LEU A 23 -17.65 3.83 -14.50
N ASP A 24 -18.08 4.42 -15.61
CA ASP A 24 -17.49 4.21 -16.94
C ASP A 24 -16.03 4.70 -17.01
N LEU A 25 -15.70 5.77 -16.29
CA LEU A 25 -14.35 6.35 -16.21
C LEU A 25 -13.61 5.94 -14.93
N SER A 26 -14.15 5.00 -14.17
CA SER A 26 -13.53 4.58 -12.90
C SER A 26 -12.33 3.67 -13.13
N GLN A 27 -11.41 3.75 -12.19
CA GLN A 27 -10.41 2.73 -11.92
C GLN A 27 -10.55 2.26 -10.47
N ALA A 28 -9.88 1.16 -10.13
CA ALA A 28 -9.87 0.66 -8.76
C ALA A 28 -9.10 1.64 -7.85
N LEU A 29 -9.77 2.09 -6.80
CA LEU A 29 -9.16 2.77 -5.67
C LEU A 29 -9.19 1.80 -4.49
N THR A 30 -8.00 1.42 -4.00
CA THR A 30 -7.89 0.59 -2.82
C THR A 30 -7.85 1.50 -1.59
N ILE A 31 -8.78 1.26 -0.69
CA ILE A 31 -8.89 1.93 0.61
C ILE A 31 -8.30 0.99 1.64
N VAL A 32 -7.27 1.44 2.34
CA VAL A 32 -6.66 0.69 3.43
C VAL A 32 -7.46 1.00 4.69
N GLN A 33 -8.27 0.04 5.13
CA GLN A 33 -9.10 0.14 6.33
C GLN A 33 -8.30 -0.21 7.58
N GLU A 34 -8.28 0.75 8.52
CA GLU A 34 -7.79 0.60 9.90
C GLU A 34 -6.33 0.12 10.07
N SER A 35 -5.86 0.17 11.32
CA SER A 35 -4.48 -0.16 11.67
C SER A 35 -4.15 -1.60 11.23
N PRO A 36 -2.94 -1.84 10.68
CA PRO A 36 -2.54 -3.19 10.30
C PRO A 36 -2.77 -4.15 11.46
N MET A 37 -3.43 -5.26 11.18
CA MET A 37 -3.61 -6.32 12.14
C MET A 37 -2.30 -7.06 12.26
N PHE A 38 -1.73 -7.10 13.46
CA PHE A 38 -0.52 -7.86 13.76
C PHE A 38 -0.89 -9.12 14.54
N VAL A 39 -0.30 -10.24 14.13
CA VAL A 39 -0.37 -11.50 14.86
C VAL A 39 1.05 -12.00 15.04
N ASP A 40 1.44 -12.31 16.27
CA ASP A 40 2.74 -12.92 16.54
C ASP A 40 2.88 -14.21 15.72
N CYS A 41 4.04 -14.39 15.11
CA CYS A 41 4.28 -15.56 14.28
C CYS A 41 4.24 -16.82 15.15
N PRO A 42 3.30 -17.76 14.94
CA PRO A 42 3.20 -18.93 15.80
C PRO A 42 4.40 -19.89 15.61
N ASN A 43 5.15 -19.74 14.51
CA ASN A 43 6.25 -20.65 14.18
C ASN A 43 7.58 -20.29 14.85
N CYS A 44 7.72 -19.08 15.41
CA CYS A 44 8.96 -18.65 16.04
C CYS A 44 8.71 -17.78 17.26
N ILE A 45 9.62 -17.81 18.23
CA ILE A 45 9.47 -17.03 19.44
C ILE A 45 9.66 -15.54 19.13
N TRP A 46 8.67 -14.72 19.49
CA TRP A 46 8.72 -13.27 19.40
C TRP A 46 9.54 -12.69 20.57
N ASP A 47 10.55 -11.86 20.25
CA ASP A 47 11.31 -11.11 21.24
C ASP A 47 10.66 -9.72 21.40
N SER A 48 9.88 -9.56 22.48
CA SER A 48 9.16 -8.32 22.78
C SER A 48 10.08 -7.15 23.14
N ILE A 49 11.32 -7.40 23.57
CA ILE A 49 12.31 -6.36 23.93
C ILE A 49 12.88 -5.76 22.65
N ASN A 50 13.32 -6.62 21.73
CA ASN A 50 13.93 -6.19 20.47
C ASN A 50 12.92 -6.00 19.33
N LYS A 51 11.63 -6.28 19.57
CA LYS A 51 10.54 -6.24 18.58
C LYS A 51 10.89 -6.96 17.28
N LYS A 52 11.42 -8.18 17.39
CA LYS A 52 11.82 -9.00 16.22
C LYS A 52 11.68 -10.50 16.52
N SER A 53 11.77 -11.33 15.48
CA SER A 53 11.88 -12.77 15.69
C SER A 53 13.20 -13.12 16.38
N SER A 54 13.12 -14.00 17.38
CA SER A 54 14.30 -14.69 17.90
C SER A 54 14.97 -15.62 16.88
N ASN A 55 14.26 -15.93 15.77
CA ASN A 55 14.65 -16.94 14.79
C ASN A 55 14.90 -18.32 15.42
N VAL A 56 14.20 -18.62 16.50
CA VAL A 56 14.16 -19.94 17.13
C VAL A 56 12.76 -20.50 16.91
N PHE A 57 12.70 -21.75 16.42
CA PHE A 57 11.45 -22.47 16.25
C PHE A 57 10.74 -22.63 17.60
N ASP A 58 9.46 -22.29 17.63
CA ASP A 58 8.64 -22.50 18.82
C ASP A 58 8.16 -23.95 18.88
N ALA A 59 8.80 -24.76 19.73
CA ALA A 59 8.46 -26.16 19.90
C ALA A 59 7.07 -26.39 20.52
N SER A 60 6.43 -25.36 21.09
CA SER A 60 5.06 -25.44 21.59
C SER A 60 4.01 -25.37 20.48
N PHE A 61 4.39 -24.89 19.29
CA PHE A 61 3.51 -24.84 18.12
C PHE A 61 3.41 -26.20 17.44
N VAL A 62 2.48 -27.02 17.93
CA VAL A 62 2.31 -28.43 17.50
C VAL A 62 1.13 -28.66 16.55
N ALA A 63 0.19 -27.72 16.47
CA ALA A 63 -1.01 -27.81 15.64
C ALA A 63 -1.14 -26.58 14.75
N SER A 64 -1.63 -26.77 13.52
CA SER A 64 -1.84 -25.68 12.59
C SER A 64 -2.86 -24.66 13.12
N THR A 65 -2.58 -23.38 12.93
CA THR A 65 -3.44 -22.26 13.36
C THR A 65 -3.78 -21.38 12.17
N THR A 66 -5.05 -20.96 12.08
CA THR A 66 -5.48 -19.95 11.12
C THR A 66 -5.19 -18.56 11.66
N VAL A 67 -4.37 -17.79 10.94
CA VAL A 67 -4.14 -16.37 11.24
C VAL A 67 -5.07 -15.51 10.39
N PHE A 68 -5.47 -14.38 10.97
CA PHE A 68 -6.44 -13.45 10.37
C PHE A 68 -7.76 -14.13 9.97
N PRO A 69 -8.44 -14.83 10.90
CA PRO A 69 -9.71 -15.44 10.60
C PRO A 69 -10.71 -14.35 10.15
N SER A 70 -11.62 -14.71 9.25
CA SER A 70 -12.64 -13.81 8.69
C SER A 70 -12.12 -12.61 7.87
N THR A 71 -10.83 -12.61 7.48
CA THR A 71 -10.30 -11.68 6.48
C THR A 71 -10.05 -12.38 5.14
N ASP A 72 -9.94 -11.59 4.07
CA ASP A 72 -9.51 -12.02 2.74
C ASP A 72 -8.04 -12.51 2.71
N GLN A 73 -7.25 -12.15 3.72
CA GLN A 73 -5.87 -12.62 3.94
C GLN A 73 -5.77 -13.77 4.95
N SER A 74 -6.89 -14.41 5.28
CA SER A 74 -6.93 -15.60 6.14
C SER A 74 -6.03 -16.69 5.57
N ARG A 75 -5.09 -17.20 6.37
CA ARG A 75 -4.20 -18.30 5.98
C ARG A 75 -3.93 -19.24 7.14
N THR A 76 -3.86 -20.53 6.83
CA THR A 76 -3.48 -21.56 7.79
C THR A 76 -1.97 -21.71 7.81
N ILE A 77 -1.39 -21.58 8.99
CA ILE A 77 0.03 -21.79 9.23
C ILE A 77 0.18 -23.15 9.87
N SER A 78 1.01 -24.00 9.27
CA SER A 78 1.41 -25.28 9.86
C SER A 78 2.78 -25.15 10.53
N PRO A 79 3.07 -25.94 11.57
CA PRO A 79 4.40 -25.99 12.16
C PRO A 79 5.46 -26.37 11.14
N ILE A 80 6.50 -25.55 11.01
CA ILE A 80 7.66 -25.81 10.18
C ILE A 80 8.88 -25.72 11.08
N SER A 81 9.40 -26.88 11.48
CA SER A 81 10.66 -26.97 12.23
C SER A 81 11.82 -26.38 11.41
N PHE A 82 12.66 -25.57 12.05
CA PHE A 82 13.86 -25.04 11.43
C PHE A 82 14.98 -24.89 12.46
N THR A 83 16.22 -25.06 12.02
CA THR A 83 17.43 -24.97 12.83
C THR A 83 18.38 -23.96 12.21
N GLY A 84 18.45 -22.77 12.80
CA GLY A 84 19.26 -21.65 12.28
C GLY A 84 18.64 -20.97 11.05
N GLY A 85 19.08 -19.74 10.78
CA GLY A 85 18.54 -18.91 9.70
C GLY A 85 17.30 -18.12 10.10
N ARG A 86 16.58 -17.53 9.12
CA ARG A 86 15.35 -16.76 9.38
C ARG A 86 14.14 -17.69 9.47
N CYS A 87 13.17 -17.38 10.34
CA CYS A 87 11.93 -18.14 10.42
C CYS A 87 11.25 -18.22 9.03
N PRO A 88 10.85 -19.41 8.54
CA PRO A 88 10.29 -19.56 7.19
C PRO A 88 8.89 -18.95 7.03
N VAL A 89 8.19 -18.66 8.13
CA VAL A 89 6.81 -18.14 8.12
C VAL A 89 6.79 -16.62 8.11
N CYS A 90 7.52 -15.97 9.01
CA CYS A 90 7.57 -14.50 9.10
C CYS A 90 8.85 -13.90 8.50
N ILE A 91 9.75 -14.71 7.95
CA ILE A 91 11.03 -14.27 7.33
C ILE A 91 11.89 -13.45 8.31
N GLY A 92 11.82 -13.79 9.61
CA GLY A 92 12.56 -13.10 10.67
C GLY A 92 11.91 -11.84 11.23
N GLU A 93 10.75 -11.42 10.70
CA GLU A 93 10.01 -10.26 11.21
C GLU A 93 9.33 -10.53 12.55
N GLY A 94 9.08 -11.79 12.91
CA GLY A 94 8.52 -12.23 14.19
C GLY A 94 7.02 -11.97 14.37
N GLN A 95 6.46 -11.07 13.58
CA GLN A 95 5.03 -10.85 13.44
C GLN A 95 4.59 -11.02 12.00
N LEU A 96 3.33 -11.38 11.82
CA LEU A 96 2.63 -11.34 10.57
C LEU A 96 1.72 -10.13 10.59
N PHE A 97 1.62 -9.42 9.48
CA PHE A 97 0.70 -8.30 9.36
C PHE A 97 -0.25 -8.50 8.18
N THR A 98 -1.45 -7.93 8.30
CA THR A 98 -2.40 -7.77 7.20
C THR A 98 -3.04 -6.38 7.29
N SER A 99 -3.26 -5.76 6.13
CA SER A 99 -4.12 -4.58 5.97
C SER A 99 -5.46 -5.05 5.44
N LYS A 100 -6.56 -4.63 6.06
CA LYS A 100 -7.87 -4.83 5.47
C LYS A 100 -8.02 -3.85 4.32
N GLU A 101 -8.22 -4.35 3.12
CA GLU A 101 -8.29 -3.53 1.91
C GLU A 101 -9.68 -3.61 1.27
N ILE A 102 -10.26 -2.46 0.92
CA ILE A 102 -11.50 -2.39 0.15
C ILE A 102 -11.24 -1.70 -1.16
N CYS A 103 -11.60 -2.34 -2.27
CA CYS A 103 -11.53 -1.73 -3.59
C CYS A 103 -12.88 -1.12 -3.97
N ILE A 104 -12.89 0.17 -4.29
CA ILE A 104 -14.08 0.85 -4.84
C ILE A 104 -13.78 1.43 -6.23
N PRO A 105 -14.78 1.54 -7.11
CA PRO A 105 -14.63 2.27 -8.35
C PRO A 105 -14.53 3.78 -8.06
N ALA A 106 -13.46 4.42 -8.55
CA ALA A 106 -13.32 5.86 -8.49
C ALA A 106 -12.68 6.42 -9.77
N MET A 107 -13.21 7.54 -10.24
CA MET A 107 -12.56 8.35 -11.27
C MET A 107 -11.47 9.19 -10.60
N ILE A 108 -10.24 9.09 -11.10
CA ILE A 108 -9.06 9.71 -10.49
C ILE A 108 -8.42 10.64 -11.50
N ASN A 109 -8.35 11.92 -11.15
CA ASN A 109 -7.72 12.95 -11.98
C ASN A 109 -6.51 13.53 -11.26
N PHE A 110 -5.33 13.31 -11.83
CA PHE A 110 -4.09 13.95 -11.37
C PHE A 110 -4.06 15.39 -11.86
N PHE A 111 -3.70 16.32 -10.98
CA PHE A 111 -3.47 17.70 -11.35
C PHE A 111 -2.27 18.27 -10.59
N SER A 112 -1.48 19.07 -11.31
CA SER A 112 -0.43 19.87 -10.69
C SER A 112 -1.06 21.16 -10.18
N ALA A 113 -0.79 21.51 -8.92
CA ALA A 113 -1.17 22.80 -8.34
C ALA A 113 -0.63 24.00 -9.14
N ALA A 114 0.32 23.78 -10.06
CA ALA A 114 0.86 24.80 -10.95
C ALA A 114 -0.12 25.27 -12.06
N ASN A 115 -1.16 24.50 -12.40
CA ASN A 115 -1.99 24.77 -13.58
C ASN A 115 -3.46 25.09 -13.31
N ASP A 116 -3.87 25.30 -12.06
CA ASP A 116 -5.23 25.71 -11.75
C ASP A 116 -5.30 27.14 -11.18
N ARG A 117 -6.29 27.90 -11.63
CA ARG A 117 -6.47 29.36 -11.42
C ARG A 117 -6.74 29.79 -9.96
N GLN A 118 -6.48 28.90 -8.99
CA GLN A 118 -6.61 29.13 -7.56
C GLN A 118 -5.31 28.88 -6.77
N GLY A 119 -4.16 29.00 -7.43
CA GLY A 119 -2.94 29.63 -6.89
C GLY A 119 -2.60 29.39 -5.41
N GLY A 120 -2.34 28.14 -5.04
CA GLY A 120 -1.54 27.81 -3.85
C GLY A 120 -0.24 27.18 -4.31
N PHE A 121 0.85 27.96 -4.38
CA PHE A 121 2.18 27.40 -4.63
C PHE A 121 2.57 26.52 -3.44
N VAL A 122 2.70 25.21 -3.65
CA VAL A 122 3.48 24.39 -2.72
C VAL A 122 4.93 24.62 -3.09
N GLN A 123 5.57 25.57 -2.40
CA GLN A 123 6.99 25.85 -2.57
C GLN A 123 7.79 24.60 -2.18
N MET A 124 8.58 24.06 -3.11
CA MET A 124 9.40 22.89 -2.87
C MET A 124 10.89 23.23 -2.98
N ALA A 125 11.69 22.63 -2.11
CA ALA A 125 13.14 22.68 -2.20
C ALA A 125 13.64 21.94 -3.45
N ALA A 126 14.71 22.43 -4.06
CA ALA A 126 15.31 21.80 -5.24
C ALA A 126 15.72 20.35 -4.94
N GLY A 127 15.35 19.42 -5.85
CA GLY A 127 15.72 18.00 -5.76
C GLY A 127 14.67 17.06 -5.16
N LYS A 128 13.45 17.52 -4.87
CA LYS A 128 12.33 16.67 -4.43
C LYS A 128 11.31 16.40 -5.55
N GLU A 129 10.79 15.18 -5.63
CA GLU A 129 9.69 14.83 -6.54
C GLU A 129 8.38 15.44 -6.01
N GLY A 130 7.64 16.12 -6.87
CA GLY A 130 6.43 16.84 -6.48
C GLY A 130 5.39 15.94 -5.80
N LYS A 131 4.83 16.39 -4.66
CA LYS A 131 3.57 15.82 -4.17
C LYS A 131 2.47 16.17 -5.17
N ASN A 132 2.04 15.18 -5.95
CA ASN A 132 0.95 15.35 -6.90
C ASN A 132 -0.38 15.41 -6.14
N SER A 133 -1.22 16.37 -6.52
CA SER A 133 -2.59 16.42 -6.05
C SER A 133 -3.46 15.58 -6.97
N LEU A 134 -4.44 14.90 -6.40
CA LEU A 134 -5.40 14.11 -7.16
C LEU A 134 -6.81 14.33 -6.63
N LEU A 135 -7.75 14.42 -7.57
CA LEU A 135 -9.17 14.52 -7.28
C LEU A 135 -9.80 13.16 -7.51
N VAL A 136 -10.24 12.53 -6.41
CA VAL A 136 -10.99 11.28 -6.44
C VAL A 136 -12.46 11.63 -6.51
N LYS A 137 -13.18 11.05 -7.48
CA LYS A 137 -14.65 11.08 -7.54
C LYS A 137 -15.19 9.66 -7.52
N THR A 138 -16.14 9.39 -6.64
CA THR A 138 -16.79 8.08 -6.52
C THR A 138 -18.29 8.25 -6.25
N LEU A 139 -19.02 7.15 -6.10
CA LEU A 139 -20.43 7.16 -5.77
C LEU A 139 -20.68 7.72 -4.36
N ALA A 140 -21.80 8.42 -4.18
CA ALA A 140 -22.17 9.02 -2.89
C ALA A 140 -22.20 8.01 -1.72
N CYS A 141 -22.52 6.74 -1.99
CA CYS A 141 -22.56 5.68 -0.98
C CYS A 141 -21.19 5.35 -0.36
N HIS A 142 -20.08 5.73 -1.00
CA HIS A 142 -18.73 5.52 -0.47
C HIS A 142 -18.23 6.69 0.38
N TYR A 143 -19.10 7.66 0.71
CA TYR A 143 -18.74 8.81 1.54
C TYR A 143 -18.06 8.41 2.85
N GLU A 144 -18.67 7.48 3.61
CA GLU A 144 -18.13 6.99 4.89
C GLU A 144 -16.77 6.32 4.72
N LEU A 145 -16.54 5.62 3.60
CA LEU A 145 -15.25 4.99 3.33
C LEU A 145 -14.15 6.04 3.11
N LEU A 146 -14.45 7.14 2.41
CA LEU A 146 -13.51 8.24 2.24
C LEU A 146 -13.33 9.05 3.52
N LEU A 147 -14.38 9.17 4.34
CA LEU A 147 -14.35 9.95 5.57
C LEU A 147 -13.49 9.25 6.64
N ASN A 148 -13.71 7.96 6.85
CA ASN A 148 -13.14 7.21 7.98
C ASN A 148 -11.74 6.65 7.71
N ASN A 149 -11.23 6.73 6.48
CA ASN A 149 -9.92 6.21 6.12
C ASN A 149 -8.96 7.34 5.70
N GLU A 150 -7.67 7.13 5.95
CA GLU A 150 -6.62 8.11 5.67
C GLU A 150 -5.69 7.67 4.54
N ILE A 151 -5.49 6.36 4.37
CA ILE A 151 -4.55 5.79 3.40
C ILE A 151 -5.31 5.18 2.24
N PHE A 152 -4.89 5.58 1.04
CA PHE A 152 -5.46 5.14 -0.23
C PHE A 152 -4.34 4.70 -1.16
N MET A 153 -4.59 3.69 -1.97
CA MET A 153 -3.69 3.26 -3.02
C MET A 153 -4.40 3.41 -4.36
N VAL A 154 -3.78 4.20 -5.24
CA VAL A 154 -4.21 4.38 -6.63
C VAL A 154 -3.48 3.35 -7.50
N HIS A 155 -4.07 3.01 -8.64
CA HIS A 155 -3.48 2.13 -9.67
C HIS A 155 -1.97 2.33 -9.83
N ASN A 156 -1.21 1.23 -9.92
CA ASN A 156 0.26 1.15 -9.85
C ASN A 156 0.89 1.28 -8.45
N GLY A 157 0.10 1.20 -7.39
CA GLY A 157 0.64 1.18 -6.01
C GLY A 157 1.08 2.57 -5.53
N VAL A 158 0.53 3.64 -6.10
CA VAL A 158 0.81 5.00 -5.64
C VAL A 158 0.04 5.24 -4.35
N LYS A 159 0.76 5.43 -3.25
CA LYS A 159 0.19 5.75 -1.94
C LYS A 159 -0.26 7.21 -1.88
N CYS A 160 -1.46 7.41 -1.39
CA CYS A 160 -2.09 8.72 -1.27
C CYS A 160 -2.70 8.89 0.13
N GLU A 161 -2.69 10.13 0.62
CA GLU A 161 -3.31 10.52 1.87
C GLU A 161 -4.39 11.57 1.64
N LYS A 162 -5.46 11.50 2.42
CA LYS A 162 -6.56 12.46 2.38
C LYS A 162 -6.05 13.86 2.74
N PHE A 163 -6.33 14.84 1.88
CA PHE A 163 -5.93 16.23 2.10
C PHE A 163 -7.11 17.10 2.54
N THR A 164 -8.28 16.87 1.93
CA THR A 164 -9.53 17.54 2.32
C THR A 164 -10.55 16.51 2.75
N PRO A 165 -11.48 16.85 3.66
CA PRO A 165 -12.62 15.98 3.93
C PRO A 165 -13.43 15.74 2.64
N PRO A 166 -14.04 14.56 2.48
CA PRO A 166 -14.88 14.28 1.32
C PRO A 166 -16.09 15.20 1.28
N ILE A 167 -16.48 15.61 0.07
CA ILE A 167 -17.63 16.49 -0.18
C ILE A 167 -18.61 15.75 -1.07
N VAL A 168 -19.86 15.66 -0.63
CA VAL A 168 -20.95 15.14 -1.44
C VAL A 168 -21.43 16.21 -2.40
N ARG A 169 -21.53 15.87 -3.69
CA ARG A 169 -22.07 16.75 -4.74
C ARG A 169 -23.30 16.13 -5.39
N GLY A 170 -24.20 17.02 -5.80
CA GLY A 170 -25.51 16.65 -6.29
C GLY A 170 -26.26 17.83 -6.90
N LEU A 171 -27.47 17.56 -7.39
CA LEU A 171 -28.33 18.59 -7.99
C LEU A 171 -29.61 18.74 -7.17
N GLY A 172 -29.80 19.93 -6.59
CA GLY A 172 -31.03 20.28 -5.88
C GLY A 172 -31.35 19.36 -4.70
N GLY A 173 -30.34 18.97 -3.92
CA GLY A 173 -30.47 18.13 -2.73
C GLY A 173 -30.46 16.62 -2.99
N ILE A 174 -30.23 16.18 -4.23
CA ILE A 174 -30.02 14.76 -4.54
C ILE A 174 -28.53 14.49 -4.70
N ASP A 175 -28.00 13.72 -3.77
CA ASP A 175 -26.60 13.30 -3.76
C ASP A 175 -26.32 12.31 -4.91
N ALA A 176 -25.34 12.66 -5.74
CA ALA A 176 -24.94 11.87 -6.88
C ALA A 176 -23.57 11.22 -6.65
N ILE A 177 -22.59 12.03 -6.26
CA ILE A 177 -21.18 11.64 -6.16
C ILE A 177 -20.53 12.20 -4.90
N THR A 178 -19.43 11.60 -4.49
CA THR A 178 -18.54 12.12 -3.46
C THR A 178 -17.19 12.45 -4.10
N GLU A 179 -16.62 13.58 -3.73
CA GLU A 179 -15.32 14.04 -4.20
C GLU A 179 -14.36 14.25 -3.04
N CYS A 180 -13.09 13.91 -3.22
CA CYS A 180 -12.06 14.09 -2.20
C CYS A 180 -10.74 14.46 -2.86
N VAL A 181 -10.05 15.48 -2.34
CA VAL A 181 -8.68 15.78 -2.73
C VAL A 181 -7.73 14.96 -1.88
N MET A 182 -6.78 14.30 -2.53
CA MET A 182 -5.71 13.54 -1.90
C MET A 182 -4.35 14.00 -2.42
N LEU A 183 -3.30 13.74 -1.64
CA LEU A 183 -1.92 14.02 -2.01
C LEU A 183 -1.13 12.72 -2.10
N THR A 184 -0.25 12.62 -3.10
CA THR A 184 0.74 11.53 -3.11
C THR A 184 1.71 11.71 -1.96
N VAL A 185 2.03 10.61 -1.28
CA VAL A 185 3.00 10.61 -0.19
C VAL A 185 4.38 10.29 -0.76
N GLU A 186 5.36 11.19 -0.57
CA GLU A 186 6.77 10.80 -0.70
C GLU A 186 7.04 9.77 0.39
N ILE A 187 7.32 8.52 0.07
CA ILE A 187 8.33 7.68 0.73
C ILE A 187 8.50 6.40 -0.09
N GLY A 188 9.77 6.08 -0.37
CA GLY A 188 10.18 4.79 -0.86
C GLY A 188 9.72 3.68 0.08
N GLN A 189 8.71 2.96 -0.36
CA GLN A 189 8.67 1.51 -0.31
C GLN A 189 7.56 1.11 -1.27
N ARG A 190 7.96 0.61 -2.43
CA ARG A 190 7.13 -0.23 -3.27
C ARG A 190 6.62 -1.37 -2.38
N THR A 191 5.37 -1.31 -1.93
CA THR A 191 4.73 -2.47 -1.28
C THR A 191 4.33 -3.56 -2.29
N THR A 192 4.68 -3.39 -3.57
CA THR A 192 4.57 -4.46 -4.57
C THR A 192 5.74 -4.40 -5.56
N ASP A 193 6.99 -4.39 -5.08
CA ASP A 193 7.97 -5.16 -5.86
C ASP A 193 7.76 -6.61 -5.51
N LYS A 194 7.07 -7.28 -6.42
CA LYS A 194 7.28 -8.69 -6.75
C LYS A 194 8.71 -9.04 -6.32
N PHE A 195 8.84 -9.99 -5.38
CA PHE A 195 10.06 -10.79 -5.36
C PHE A 195 10.24 -11.22 -6.82
N ARG A 196 11.23 -10.62 -7.48
CA ARG A 196 11.86 -11.27 -8.61
C ARG A 196 12.32 -12.58 -8.01
N THR A 197 11.55 -13.64 -8.24
CA THR A 197 12.11 -14.97 -8.36
C THR A 197 13.14 -14.83 -9.46
N SER A 198 14.37 -14.51 -9.06
CA SER A 198 15.53 -14.76 -9.89
C SER A 198 15.42 -16.24 -10.24
N THR A 199 15.06 -16.52 -11.49
CA THR A 199 15.21 -17.83 -12.09
C THR A 199 16.66 -18.06 -12.51
N ASP A 200 17.61 -17.23 -12.06
CA ASP A 200 19.03 -17.42 -12.29
C ASP A 200 19.59 -18.36 -11.21
N PRO A 201 20.02 -19.58 -11.56
CA PRO A 201 20.58 -20.56 -10.61
C PRO A 201 21.88 -20.10 -9.93
N LYS A 202 22.39 -18.91 -10.27
CA LYS A 202 23.65 -18.35 -9.76
C LYS A 202 23.50 -17.53 -8.46
N ASP A 203 22.29 -17.16 -8.07
CA ASP A 203 22.02 -16.31 -6.91
C ASP A 203 21.62 -17.07 -5.63
N ASP A 204 21.98 -18.36 -5.52
CA ASP A 204 21.77 -19.12 -4.27
C ASP A 204 22.74 -18.65 -3.16
N PRO A 205 22.25 -18.03 -2.07
CA PRO A 205 23.08 -17.59 -0.95
C PRO A 205 23.78 -18.75 -0.21
N ARG A 206 23.39 -20.02 -0.46
CA ARG A 206 24.06 -21.21 0.10
C ARG A 206 25.43 -21.49 -0.52
N ARG A 207 25.81 -20.85 -1.64
CA ARG A 207 27.17 -20.96 -2.22
C ARG A 207 28.21 -20.05 -1.57
N ARG A 208 27.82 -19.15 -0.65
CA ARG A 208 28.75 -18.19 0.00
C ARG A 208 29.35 -18.65 1.33
N ILE A 209 29.20 -19.93 1.69
CA ILE A 209 29.95 -20.50 2.81
C ILE A 209 31.15 -21.27 2.24
N LYS A 210 32.26 -20.55 2.03
CA LYS A 210 33.58 -21.17 1.86
C LYS A 210 34.36 -20.99 3.16
N GLY A 211 34.86 -22.12 3.67
CA GLY A 211 35.53 -22.24 4.96
C GLY A 211 36.89 -21.55 5.06
N PRO A 212 37.63 -21.80 6.16
CA PRO A 212 38.78 -20.99 6.59
C PRO A 212 40.07 -21.07 5.74
N THR A 213 40.04 -21.61 4.51
CA THR A 213 41.27 -22.02 3.80
C THR A 213 41.72 -21.15 2.61
N ASP A 214 41.02 -20.09 2.23
CA ASP A 214 41.39 -19.28 1.04
C ASP A 214 41.98 -17.89 1.38
N LEU A 215 42.92 -17.85 2.33
CA LEU A 215 43.61 -16.63 2.80
C LEU A 215 44.94 -16.20 2.10
N PRO A 216 45.48 -16.81 1.01
CA PRO A 216 46.71 -16.26 0.41
C PRO A 216 46.54 -15.23 -0.73
N THR A 217 45.37 -15.08 -1.36
CA THR A 217 45.29 -14.34 -2.65
C THR A 217 45.10 -12.82 -2.53
N LEU A 218 45.19 -12.25 -1.32
CA LEU A 218 45.06 -10.80 -1.06
C LEU A 218 46.40 -10.10 -0.77
N ARG A 219 47.51 -10.59 -1.31
CA ARG A 219 48.79 -9.87 -1.29
C ARG A 219 49.41 -9.73 -2.69
N GLY A 220 49.22 -8.54 -3.26
CA GLY A 220 50.25 -7.83 -4.01
C GLY A 220 50.38 -8.15 -5.50
N THR A 221 49.85 -7.26 -6.34
CA THR A 221 50.46 -6.94 -7.63
C THR A 221 50.63 -5.43 -7.74
N ARG A 222 51.88 -5.00 -7.55
CA ARG A 222 52.38 -3.66 -7.88
C ARG A 222 52.27 -3.49 -9.40
N THR A 223 51.63 -2.42 -9.86
CA THR A 223 51.78 -1.91 -11.22
C THR A 223 53.10 -1.13 -11.31
N GLY A 224 54.07 -1.67 -12.05
CA GLY A 224 55.25 -0.94 -12.52
C GLY A 224 55.25 -0.95 -14.05
N ARG A 225 55.27 0.25 -14.65
CA ARG A 225 55.71 0.46 -16.03
C ARG A 225 57.24 0.41 -16.04
N ASP A 226 57.80 -0.21 -17.08
CA ASP A 226 59.01 0.21 -17.80
C ASP A 226 59.30 -0.80 -18.92
N SER A 227 58.99 -0.42 -20.16
CA SER A 227 59.77 -0.63 -21.41
C SER A 227 59.09 0.16 -22.52
#